data_AF-A0A401RJ34-F1
#
_entry.id   AF-A0A401RJ34-F1
#
_cell.length_a   1.000
_cell.length_b   1.000
_cell.length_c   1.000
_cell.angle_alpha   90.00
_cell.angle_beta   90.00
_cell.angle_gamma   90.00
#
_symmetry.space_group_name_H-M   'P 1'
#
loop_
_entity.id
_entity.type
_entity.pdbx_description
1 polymer ?
#
loop_
_entity_poly.entity_id
_entity_poly.type
_entity_poly.pdbx_seq_one_letter_code
_entity_poly.pdbx_strand_id
1 'polypeptide(L)' 'DRARNTGIISCTVCLEEFQTPITYLSEPVDVYSDWIDACEAANQ' A
#
# COMPACT_ATOMS: atom_id res chain seq x y z
N ASP A 1 6.06 5.41 -6.29
CA ASP A 1 7.16 5.39 -7.27
C ASP A 1 6.71 4.69 -8.56
N ARG A 2 6.26 5.46 -9.55
CA ARG A 2 5.79 4.88 -10.84
C ARG A 2 6.94 4.32 -11.69
N ALA A 3 8.16 4.82 -11.53
CA ALA A 3 9.32 4.30 -12.25
C ALA A 3 9.68 2.88 -11.77
N ARG A 4 9.43 2.59 -10.50
CA ARG A 4 9.68 1.30 -9.84
C ARG A 4 8.42 0.42 -9.74
N ASN A 5 7.29 0.89 -10.29
CA ASN A 5 5.99 0.20 -10.17
C ASN A 5 5.65 -0.15 -8.70
N THR A 6 5.92 0.78 -7.78
CA THR A 6 5.70 0.59 -6.33
C THR A 6 4.81 1.69 -5.77
N GLY A 7 3.71 1.31 -5.15
CA GLY A 7 2.88 2.16 -4.29
C GLY A 7 3.45 2.17 -2.89
N ILE A 8 3.47 3.34 -2.25
CA ILE A 8 3.94 3.50 -0.86
C ILE A 8 2.88 4.27 -0.11
N ILE A 9 2.50 3.77 1.07
CA ILE A 9 1.61 4.44 2.00
C ILE A 9 2.24 4.48 3.38
N SER A 10 2.05 5.60 4.08
CA SER A 10 2.54 5.77 5.43
C SER A 10 1.47 6.36 6.34
N CYS A 11 1.40 5.85 7.56
CA CYS A 11 0.50 6.35 8.58
C CYS A 11 1.13 7.50 9.34
N THR A 12 0.47 8.65 9.43
CA THR A 12 0.99 9.80 10.18
C THR A 12 0.82 9.68 11.71
N VAL A 13 0.09 8.65 12.17
CA VAL A 13 -0.18 8.41 13.60
C VAL A 13 0.80 7.39 14.18
N CYS A 14 0.86 6.18 13.60
CA CYS A 14 1.75 5.12 14.06
C CYS A 14 3.11 5.09 13.34
N LEU A 15 3.29 5.90 12.29
CA LEU A 15 4.52 5.97 11.48
C LEU A 15 4.89 4.68 10.75
N GLU A 16 3.94 3.76 10.59
CA GLU A 16 4.11 2.55 9.79
C GLU A 16 4.11 2.87 8.30
N GLU A 17 4.91 2.14 7.53
CA GLU A 17 5.03 2.23 6.08
C GLU A 17 4.72 0.88 5.44
N PHE A 18 3.93 0.90 4.37
CA PHE A 18 3.61 -0.27 3.56
C PHE A 18 3.93 0.01 2.08
N GLN A 19 4.40 -1.03 1.39
CA GLN A 19 4.76 -0.98 -0.02
C GLN A 19 4.08 -2.14 -0.77
N THR A 20 3.46 -1.84 -1.90
CA THR A 20 2.77 -2.81 -2.76
C THR A 20 3.13 -2.57 -4.24
N PRO A 21 3.24 -3.62 -5.08
CA PRO A 21 3.39 -3.45 -6.52
C PRO A 21 2.16 -2.73 -7.12
N ILE A 22 2.40 -1.77 -8.02
CA ILE A 22 1.34 -1.04 -8.73
C ILE A 22 1.50 -1.16 -10.25
N THR A 23 0.42 -0.91 -10.97
CA THR A 23 0.40 -0.82 -12.44
C THR A 23 0.08 0.61 -12.88
N TYR A 24 0.08 0.86 -14.20
CA TYR A 24 -0.31 2.16 -14.75
C TYR A 24 -1.80 2.50 -14.53
N LEU A 25 -2.63 1.49 -14.29
CA LEU A 25 -4.05 1.62 -13.96
C LEU A 25 -4.29 1.81 -12.46
N SER A 26 -3.28 1.54 -11.62
CA SER A 26 -3.43 1.60 -10.18
C SER A 26 -3.56 3.05 -9.69
N GLU A 27 -4.57 3.26 -8.84
CA GLU A 27 -4.89 4.49 -8.17
C GLU A 27 -4.48 4.44 -6.69
N PRO A 28 -4.36 5.59 -6.00
CA PRO A 28 -4.00 5.60 -4.58
C PRO A 28 -4.95 4.79 -3.66
N VAL A 29 -6.22 4.66 -4.05
CA VAL A 29 -7.21 3.86 -3.33
C VAL A 29 -6.91 2.36 -3.39
N ASP A 30 -6.30 1.88 -4.48
CA ASP A 30 -5.89 0.48 -4.62
C ASP A 30 -4.78 0.16 -3.60
N VAL A 31 -3.78 1.05 -3.48
CA VAL A 31 -2.68 0.93 -2.51
C VAL A 31 -3.18 0.92 -1.06
N TYR A 32 -4.22 1.72 -0.76
CA TYR A 32 -4.85 1.71 0.55
C TYR A 32 -5.58 0.40 0.82
N SER A 33 -6.34 -0.12 -0.15
CA SER A 33 -7.06 -1.38 -0.03
C SER A 33 -6.10 -2.55 0.18
N ASP A 34 -5.01 -2.62 -0.60
CA ASP A 34 -3.95 -3.62 -0.45
C ASP A 34 -3.34 -3.61 0.97
N TRP A 35 -3.20 -2.43 1.57
CA TRP A 35 -2.67 -2.30 2.93
C TRP A 35 -3.63 -2.88 3.97
N ILE A 36 -4.95 -2.65 3.81
CA ILE A 36 -5.97 -3.23 4.70
C ILE A 36 -5.95 -4.75 4.59
N ASP A 37 -5.96 -5.30 3.37
CA ASP A 37 -5.93 -6.75 3.13
C ASP A 37 -4.65 -7.39 3.73
N ALA A 38 -3.50 -6.73 3.58
CA ALA A 38 -2.25 -7.17 4.18
C ALA A 38 -2.28 -7.14 5.72
N CYS A 39 -2.88 -6.11 6.32
CA CYS A 39 -3.08 -6.03 7.77
C CYS A 39 -4.03 -7.13 8.27
N GLU A 40 -5.10 -7.45 7.55
CA GLU A 40 -6.01 -8.54 7.91
C GLU A 40 -5.30 -9.90 7.86
N ALA A 41 -4.55 -10.18 6.78
CA ALA A 41 -3.80 -11.42 6.61
C ALA A 41 -2.70 -11.60 7.67
N ALA A 42 -2.06 -10.51 8.11
CA ALA A 42 -1.05 -10.55 9.17
C ALA A 42 -1.64 -10.83 10.56
N ASN A 43 -2.94 -10.58 10.75
CA ASN A 43 -3.66 -10.73 12.01
C ASN A 43 -4.50 -12.03 12.08
N GLN A 44 -4.33 -12.96 11.13
CA GLN A 44 -4.87 -14.32 11.16
C GLN A 44 -3.95 -15.29 11.90
#